data_AF-A0A970N4Y2-F1
#
_entry.id   AF-A0A970N4Y2-F1
#
_cell.length_a   1.000
_cell.length_b   1.000
_cell.length_c   1.000
_cell.angle_alpha   90.00
_cell.angle_beta   90.00
_cell.angle_gamma   90.00
#
_symmetry.space_group_name_H-M   'P 1'
#
loop_
_entity.id
_entity.type
_entity.pdbx_description
1 polymer ?
#
loop_
_entity_poly.entity_id
_entity_poly.type
_entity_poly.pdbx_seq_one_letter_code
_entity_poly.pdbx_strand_id
1 'polypeptide(L)'
;MLNTWISILMFMISLMSFSFAHKLSTINKIFYLLPRSIMENALRLDESENIPYFEKHYLEVEVKKYFTTNLKPLLTTYELNFCYFFQNENDDGFLMYEDGVNISFRAKLIFDYKYTNSLTFTIKQHEQGN
;
A
#
# COMPACT_ATOMS: atom_id res chain seq x y z
N MET A 1 34.12 16.10 -31.98
CA MET A 1 33.21 16.97 -31.21
C MET A 1 31.78 16.43 -31.16
N LEU A 2 31.14 16.10 -32.30
CA LEU A 2 29.79 15.52 -32.33
C LEU A 2 29.68 14.23 -31.48
N ASN A 3 30.61 13.29 -31.62
CA ASN A 3 30.59 12.04 -30.84
C ASN A 3 30.67 12.30 -29.33
N THR A 4 31.47 13.29 -28.91
CA THR A 4 31.58 13.67 -27.49
C THR A 4 30.25 14.19 -26.95
N TRP A 5 29.54 15.01 -27.73
CA TRP A 5 28.20 15.50 -27.36
C TRP A 5 27.17 14.37 -27.28
N ILE A 6 27.20 13.42 -28.21
CA ILE A 6 26.33 12.24 -28.19
C ILE A 6 26.60 11.40 -26.94
N SER A 7 27.87 11.17 -26.59
CA SER A 7 28.24 10.43 -25.38
C SER A 7 27.75 11.12 -24.09
N ILE A 8 27.88 12.44 -23.99
CA ILE A 8 27.36 13.21 -22.85
C ILE A 8 25.84 13.07 -22.76
N LEU A 9 25.13 13.17 -23.89
CA LEU A 9 23.68 13.06 -23.93
C LEU A 9 23.20 11.65 -23.53
N MET A 10 23.86 10.60 -24.02
CA MET A 10 23.59 9.22 -23.63
C MET A 10 23.83 8.98 -22.13
N PHE A 11 24.90 9.56 -21.59
CA PHE A 11 25.20 9.47 -20.16
C PHE A 11 24.12 10.15 -19.31
N MET A 12 23.63 11.33 -19.72
CA MET A 12 22.55 12.03 -19.03
C MET A 12 21.24 11.24 -19.06
N ILE A 13 20.89 10.62 -20.19
CA ILE A 13 19.72 9.74 -20.31
C ILE A 13 19.85 8.53 -19.40
N SER A 14 21.03 7.92 -19.33
CA SER A 14 21.30 6.79 -18.45
C SER A 14 21.13 7.16 -16.98
N LEU A 15 21.68 8.31 -16.55
CA LEU A 15 21.52 8.82 -15.19
C LEU A 15 20.05 9.09 -14.83
N MET A 16 19.29 9.68 -15.76
CA MET A 16 17.86 9.93 -15.56
C MET A 16 17.08 8.63 -15.42
N SER A 17 17.39 7.64 -16.26
CA SER A 17 16.75 6.31 -16.24
C SER A 17 17.08 5.55 -14.95
N PHE A 18 18.34 5.60 -14.52
CA PHE A 18 18.78 5.01 -13.26
C PHE A 18 18.08 5.65 -12.06
N SER A 19 18.01 6.99 -12.02
CA SER A 19 17.34 7.72 -10.93
C SER A 19 15.85 7.39 -10.86
N PHE A 20 15.19 7.27 -12.02
CA PHE A 20 13.80 6.84 -12.11
C PHE A 20 13.61 5.41 -11.60
N ALA A 21 14.42 4.46 -12.07
CA ALA A 21 14.35 3.07 -11.65
C ALA A 21 14.60 2.90 -10.15
N HIS A 22 15.58 3.62 -9.60
CA HIS A 22 15.86 3.62 -8.17
C HIS A 22 14.67 4.15 -7.37
N LYS A 23 14.12 5.31 -7.77
CA LYS A 23 12.93 5.90 -7.12
C LYS A 23 11.74 4.95 -7.13
N LEU A 24 11.44 4.35 -8.28
CA LEU A 24 10.36 3.37 -8.43
C LEU A 24 10.60 2.14 -7.53
N SER A 25 11.83 1.62 -7.50
CA SER A 25 12.20 0.50 -6.64
C SER A 25 12.01 0.82 -5.16
N THR A 26 12.42 2.01 -4.71
CA THR A 26 12.23 2.43 -3.31
C THR A 26 10.75 2.56 -2.97
N ILE A 27 9.92 3.13 -3.85
CA ILE A 27 8.48 3.23 -3.65
C ILE A 27 7.84 1.83 -3.54
N ASN A 28 8.21 0.92 -4.45
CA ASN A 28 7.75 -0.47 -4.39
C ASN A 28 8.12 -1.11 -3.05
N LYS A 29 9.37 -0.96 -2.61
CA LYS A 29 9.83 -1.50 -1.32
C LYS A 29 9.02 -0.96 -0.17
N ILE A 30 8.83 0.36 -0.08
CA ILE A 30 8.04 0.98 1.00
C ILE A 30 6.60 0.45 1.00
N PHE A 31 6.00 0.30 -0.19
CA PHE A 31 4.65 -0.22 -0.34
C PHE A 31 4.55 -1.68 0.11
N TYR A 32 5.37 -2.58 -0.44
CA TYR A 32 5.35 -4.00 -0.10
C TYR A 32 5.84 -4.33 1.31
N LEU A 33 6.65 -3.46 1.91
CA LEU A 33 7.14 -3.60 3.29
C LEU A 33 6.23 -2.90 4.31
N LEU A 34 4.98 -2.59 3.95
CA LEU A 34 3.98 -2.12 4.91
C LEU A 34 3.98 -3.06 6.13
N PRO A 35 4.33 -2.57 7.34
CA PRO A 35 4.52 -3.44 8.49
C PRO A 35 3.22 -4.16 8.85
N ARG A 36 3.28 -5.49 8.96
CA ARG A 36 2.13 -6.30 9.38
C ARG A 36 1.61 -5.90 10.76
N SER A 37 2.49 -5.41 11.63
CA SER A 37 2.11 -4.89 12.95
C SER A 37 1.07 -3.77 12.89
N ILE A 38 1.05 -2.96 11.82
CA ILE A 38 0.01 -1.93 11.65
C ILE A 38 -1.37 -2.58 11.46
N MET A 39 -1.42 -3.68 10.70
CA MET A 39 -2.64 -4.45 10.47
C MET A 39 -3.08 -5.16 11.75
N GLU A 40 -2.15 -5.85 12.41
CA GLU A 40 -2.41 -6.61 13.64
C GLU A 40 -2.89 -5.71 14.78
N ASN A 41 -2.29 -4.54 14.98
CA ASN A 41 -2.70 -3.59 16.01
C ASN A 41 -4.06 -2.93 15.73
N ALA A 42 -4.49 -2.92 14.47
CA ALA A 42 -5.80 -2.42 14.07
C ALA A 42 -6.92 -3.46 14.27
N LEU A 43 -6.58 -4.70 14.65
CA LEU A 43 -7.58 -5.71 14.95
C LEU A 43 -8.27 -5.40 16.29
N ARG A 44 -9.58 -5.52 16.27
CA ARG A 44 -10.45 -5.48 17.44
C ARG A 44 -11.38 -6.68 17.41
N LEU A 45 -11.87 -7.07 18.57
CA LEU A 45 -12.88 -8.11 18.73
C LEU A 45 -14.18 -7.41 19.10
N ASP A 46 -15.28 -7.79 18.45
CA ASP A 46 -16.60 -7.42 18.96
C ASP A 46 -16.91 -8.29 20.19
N GLU A 47 -17.27 -7.65 21.30
CA GLU A 47 -17.57 -8.29 22.59
C GLU A 47 -18.78 -9.22 22.51
N SER A 48 -19.69 -8.98 21.56
CA SER A 48 -20.92 -9.77 21.40
C SER A 48 -20.69 -11.09 20.66
N GLU A 49 -19.88 -11.08 19.60
CA GLU A 49 -19.78 -12.19 18.64
C GLU A 49 -18.38 -12.79 18.53
N ASN A 50 -17.37 -12.24 19.23
CA ASN A 50 -15.96 -12.61 19.10
C ASN A 50 -15.44 -12.57 17.65
N ILE A 51 -16.06 -11.75 16.80
CA ILE A 51 -15.67 -11.61 15.40
C ILE A 51 -14.54 -10.58 15.33
N PRO A 52 -13.35 -10.95 14.82
CA PRO A 52 -12.27 -10.00 14.62
C PRO A 52 -12.58 -9.09 13.43
N TYR A 53 -12.37 -7.79 13.60
CA TYR A 53 -12.54 -6.79 12.54
C TYR A 53 -11.44 -5.73 12.57
N PHE A 54 -11.27 -5.04 11.45
CA PHE A 54 -10.35 -3.89 11.38
C PHE A 54 -11.02 -2.62 11.90
N GLU A 55 -10.42 -1.99 12.91
CA GLU A 55 -10.78 -0.64 13.33
C GLU A 55 -10.40 0.37 12.22
N LYS A 56 -11.38 0.71 11.37
CA LYS A 56 -11.15 1.46 10.12
C LYS A 56 -10.36 2.75 10.33
N HIS A 57 -10.80 3.58 11.26
CA HIS A 57 -10.18 4.89 11.52
C HIS A 57 -8.73 4.75 11.96
N TYR A 58 -8.45 3.86 12.92
CA TYR A 58 -7.10 3.61 13.40
C TYR A 58 -6.20 3.08 12.28
N LEU A 59 -6.69 2.10 11.51
CA LEU A 59 -5.93 1.52 10.41
C LEU A 59 -5.55 2.57 9.36
N GLU A 60 -6.53 3.36 8.93
CA GLU A 60 -6.29 4.42 7.95
C GLU A 60 -5.25 5.43 8.43
N VAL A 61 -5.33 5.86 9.71
CA VAL A 61 -4.41 6.83 10.30
C VAL A 61 -2.99 6.28 10.33
N GLU A 62 -2.78 5.07 10.84
CA GLU A 62 -1.43 4.50 10.96
C GLU A 62 -0.83 4.15 9.59
N VAL A 63 -1.62 3.65 8.64
CA VAL A 63 -1.17 3.43 7.26
C VAL A 63 -0.80 4.76 6.59
N LYS A 64 -1.65 5.79 6.68
CA LYS A 64 -1.36 7.13 6.14
C LYS A 64 -0.08 7.70 6.74
N LYS A 65 0.12 7.55 8.05
CA LYS A 65 1.32 8.00 8.77
C LYS A 65 2.58 7.27 8.33
N TYR A 66 2.52 5.95 8.17
CA TYR A 66 3.63 5.16 7.63
C TYR A 66 4.03 5.63 6.24
N PHE A 67 3.07 5.75 5.31
CA PHE A 67 3.36 6.22 3.96
C PHE A 67 3.84 7.66 3.93
N THR A 68 3.27 8.56 4.74
CA THR A 68 3.72 9.95 4.82
C THR A 68 5.17 10.02 5.26
N THR A 69 5.53 9.28 6.31
CA THR A 69 6.89 9.29 6.87
C THR A 69 7.91 8.76 5.87
N ASN A 70 7.59 7.67 5.17
CA ASN A 70 8.53 6.98 4.30
C ASN A 70 8.57 7.52 2.86
N LEU A 71 7.45 8.03 2.32
CA LEU A 71 7.36 8.50 0.93
C LEU A 71 7.56 10.00 0.76
N LYS A 72 7.42 10.82 1.81
CA LYS A 72 7.67 12.27 1.75
C LYS A 72 9.02 12.67 1.11
N PRO A 73 10.15 11.97 1.33
CA PRO A 73 11.40 12.31 0.64
C PRO A 73 11.41 11.95 -0.85
N LEU A 74 10.49 11.12 -1.33
CA LEU A 74 10.45 10.60 -2.70
C LEU A 74 9.34 11.26 -3.53
N LEU A 75 8.20 11.59 -2.93
CA LEU A 75 6.98 12.01 -3.60
C LEU A 75 6.40 13.26 -2.96
N THR A 76 6.01 14.22 -3.79
CA THR A 76 5.31 15.44 -3.35
C THR A 76 3.83 15.17 -3.12
N THR A 77 3.21 14.31 -3.95
CA THR A 77 1.80 13.96 -3.87
C THR A 77 1.58 12.48 -4.14
N TYR A 78 0.65 11.89 -3.38
CA TYR A 78 0.16 10.54 -3.57
C TYR A 78 -1.27 10.43 -3.01
N GLU A 79 -1.99 9.41 -3.46
CA GLU A 79 -3.33 9.06 -3.02
C GLU A 79 -3.29 7.67 -2.40
N LEU A 80 -3.97 7.51 -1.27
CA LEU A 80 -4.26 6.22 -0.64
C LEU A 80 -5.77 6.04 -0.59
N ASN A 81 -6.25 4.88 -1.02
CA ASN A 81 -7.66 4.50 -0.93
C ASN A 81 -7.80 3.18 -0.16
N PHE A 82 -8.83 3.08 0.65
CA PHE A 82 -9.12 1.92 1.49
C PHE A 82 -10.49 1.38 1.06
N CYS A 83 -10.52 0.15 0.59
CA CYS A 83 -11.75 -0.56 0.23
C CYS A 83 -11.90 -1.75 1.17
N TYR A 84 -12.89 -1.70 2.05
CA TYR A 84 -13.19 -2.79 2.96
C TYR A 84 -14.19 -3.75 2.32
N PHE A 85 -14.05 -5.05 2.58
CA PHE A 85 -14.85 -6.09 1.96
C PHE A 85 -14.99 -7.31 2.87
N PHE A 86 -15.98 -8.15 2.60
CA PHE A 86 -16.17 -9.44 3.25
C PHE A 86 -15.48 -10.54 2.43
N GLN A 87 -14.69 -11.39 3.06
CA GLN A 87 -13.96 -12.48 2.41
C GLN A 87 -14.92 -13.61 1.98
N ASN A 88 -16.01 -13.81 2.71
CA ASN A 88 -17.02 -14.83 2.45
C ASN A 88 -18.39 -14.15 2.19
N GLU A 89 -18.75 -13.94 0.92
CA GLU A 89 -20.08 -13.46 0.54
C GLU A 89 -21.19 -14.54 0.68
N ASN A 90 -20.81 -15.80 0.94
CA ASN A 90 -21.73 -16.95 1.01
C ASN A 90 -22.15 -17.36 2.43
N ASP A 91 -21.71 -16.63 3.46
CA ASP A 91 -22.19 -16.88 4.81
C ASP A 91 -23.48 -16.10 5.01
N ASP A 92 -24.62 -16.78 5.10
CA ASP A 92 -25.98 -16.21 5.26
C ASP A 92 -26.15 -15.40 6.58
N GLY A 93 -25.08 -15.25 7.36
CA GLY A 93 -25.02 -14.34 8.50
C GLY A 93 -24.78 -12.92 8.04
N PHE A 94 -25.62 -11.98 8.48
CA PHE A 94 -25.32 -10.55 8.42
C PHE A 94 -24.07 -10.25 9.25
N LEU A 95 -22.88 -10.51 8.71
CA LEU A 95 -21.64 -10.03 9.29
C LEU A 95 -21.69 -8.50 9.26
N MET A 96 -21.82 -7.89 10.43
CA MET A 96 -21.83 -6.42 10.53
C MET A 96 -20.46 -5.80 10.25
N TYR A 97 -19.38 -6.61 10.21
CA TYR A 97 -18.01 -6.15 10.14
C TYR A 97 -17.19 -6.82 9.04
N GLU A 98 -16.53 -5.99 8.22
CA GLU A 98 -15.66 -6.45 7.13
C GLU A 98 -14.35 -7.04 7.68
N ASP A 99 -13.98 -8.21 7.18
CA ASP A 99 -12.79 -8.99 7.55
C ASP A 99 -11.63 -8.80 6.55
N GLY A 100 -11.83 -8.01 5.50
CA GLY A 100 -10.86 -7.70 4.47
C GLY A 100 -10.69 -6.20 4.22
N VAL A 101 -9.47 -5.81 3.85
CA VAL A 101 -9.15 -4.45 3.42
C VAL A 101 -8.18 -4.47 2.24
N ASN A 102 -8.53 -3.75 1.18
CA ASN A 102 -7.64 -3.43 0.07
C ASN A 102 -7.14 -2.00 0.19
N ILE A 103 -5.83 -1.84 0.24
CA ILE A 103 -5.15 -0.55 0.31
C ILE A 103 -4.56 -0.28 -1.07
N SER A 104 -5.15 0.66 -1.78
CA SER A 104 -4.69 1.11 -3.09
C SER A 104 -3.84 2.37 -2.96
N PHE A 105 -2.70 2.38 -3.63
CA PHE A 105 -1.75 3.49 -3.67
C PHE A 105 -1.62 4.00 -5.10
N ARG A 106 -1.66 5.33 -5.25
CA ARG A 106 -1.41 5.99 -6.52
C ARG A 106 -0.45 7.16 -6.33
N ALA A 107 0.54 7.29 -7.20
CA ALA A 107 1.49 8.39 -7.17
C ALA A 107 1.91 8.85 -8.57
N LYS A 108 2.19 10.16 -8.70
CA LYS A 108 2.75 10.74 -9.92
C LYS A 108 4.28 10.64 -9.87
N LEU A 109 4.89 9.91 -10.81
CA LEU A 109 6.34 9.66 -10.78
C LEU A 109 7.13 10.70 -11.57
N ILE A 110 6.96 10.74 -12.88
CA ILE A 110 7.58 11.67 -13.84
C ILE A 110 6.55 11.90 -14.97
N PHE A 111 6.42 13.15 -15.44
CA PHE A 111 5.37 13.55 -16.38
C PHE A 111 3.99 13.13 -15.87
N ASP A 112 3.05 12.75 -16.75
CA ASP A 112 1.71 12.27 -16.38
C ASP A 112 1.65 10.76 -16.11
N TYR A 113 2.80 10.09 -15.94
CA TYR A 113 2.80 8.68 -15.57
C TYR A 113 2.34 8.50 -14.12
N LYS A 114 1.17 7.86 -13.97
CA LYS A 114 0.57 7.50 -12.68
C LYS A 114 0.93 6.06 -12.35
N TYR A 115 1.77 5.89 -11.35
CA TYR A 115 2.02 4.58 -10.77
C TYR A 115 0.87 4.22 -9.84
N THR A 116 0.35 3.00 -9.97
CA THR A 116 -0.74 2.48 -9.13
C THR A 116 -0.39 1.08 -8.66
N ASN A 117 -0.65 0.77 -7.39
CA ASN A 117 -0.47 -0.56 -6.82
C ASN A 117 -1.51 -0.79 -5.71
N SER A 118 -1.76 -2.04 -5.32
CA SER A 118 -2.69 -2.38 -4.25
C SER A 118 -2.18 -3.55 -3.40
N LEU A 119 -2.54 -3.54 -2.12
CA LEU A 119 -2.30 -4.63 -1.18
C LEU A 119 -3.62 -5.04 -0.56
N THR A 120 -3.86 -6.35 -0.51
CA THR A 120 -5.04 -6.92 0.13
C THR A 120 -4.61 -7.61 1.41
N PHE A 121 -5.30 -7.30 2.50
CA PHE A 121 -5.17 -7.95 3.79
C PHE A 121 -6.52 -8.56 4.17
N THR A 122 -6.50 -9.79 4.65
CA THR A 122 -7.70 -10.44 5.20
C THR A 122 -7.37 -11.07 6.53
N ILE A 123 -8.36 -11.09 7.42
CA ILE A 123 -8.27 -11.77 8.69
C ILE A 123 -8.54 -13.25 8.42
N LYS A 124 -7.51 -14.09 8.50
CA LYS A 124 -7.73 -15.54 8.45
C LYS A 124 -8.45 -15.95 9.74
N GLN A 125 -9.66 -16.48 9.61
CA GLN A 125 -10.28 -17.23 10.70
C GLN A 125 -9.35 -18.41 11.04
N HIS A 126 -8.89 -18.46 12.30
CA HIS A 126 -8.27 -19.67 12.81
C HIS A 126 -9.36 -20.73 12.85
N GLU A 127 -9.24 -21.78 12.03
CA GLU A 127 -9.97 -23.02 12.27
C GLU A 127 -9.65 -23.45 13.70
N GLN A 128 -10.63 -23.31 14.61
CA GLN A 128 -10.59 -24.00 15.89
C GLN A 128 -10.58 -25.49 15.56
N GLY A 129 -9.41 -26.10 15.70
CA GLY A 129 -9.27 -27.55 15.65
C GLY A 129 -10.19 -28.16 16.69
N ASN A 130 -11.18 -28.90 16.22
CA ASN A 130 -11.86 -29.96 16.96
C ASN A 130 -11.21 -31.29 16.58
#